data_AF-A0A377AZX1-F1
#
_entry.id   AF-A0A377AZX1-F1
#
_cell.length_a   1.000
_cell.length_b   1.000
_cell.length_c   1.000
_cell.angle_alpha   90.00
_cell.angle_beta   90.00
_cell.angle_gamma   90.00
#
_symmetry.space_group_name_H-M   'P 1'
#
loop_
_entity.id
_entity.type
_entity.pdbx_description
1 polymer ?
#
loop_
_entity_poly.entity_id
_entity_poly.type
_entity_poly.pdbx_seq_one_letter_code
_entity_poly.pdbx_strand_id
1 'polypeptide(L)'
;MNAISRFFVQLARQMKHSPDGITAAGLTKGMTKLLDRFVASGALVAPRDPDADGTEPYVLKVTQAEFDKWEVVWACCPTGVARRIQGVPLLIK
;
A
#
# COMPACT_ATOMS: atom_id res chain seq x y z
N MET A 1 -3.08 -7.25 1.68
CA MET A 1 -4.07 -6.29 2.22
C MET A 1 -4.20 -6.37 3.75
N ASN A 2 -4.61 -7.50 4.33
CA ASN A 2 -4.90 -7.61 5.78
C ASN A 2 -3.75 -7.19 6.73
N ALA A 3 -2.48 -7.29 6.32
CA ALA A 3 -1.35 -6.81 7.12
C ALA A 3 -1.26 -5.28 7.14
N ILE A 4 -1.30 -4.64 5.96
CA ILE A 4 -1.27 -3.18 5.82
C ILE A 4 -2.44 -2.55 6.62
N SER A 5 -3.65 -3.09 6.48
CA SER A 5 -4.82 -2.61 7.21
C SER A 5 -4.66 -2.71 8.73
N ARG A 6 -4.03 -3.79 9.25
CA ARG A 6 -3.76 -3.95 10.69
C ARG A 6 -2.79 -2.88 11.20
N PHE A 7 -1.72 -2.62 10.45
CA PHE A 7 -0.76 -1.57 10.81
C PHE A 7 -1.37 -0.17 10.72
N PHE A 8 -2.23 0.08 9.71
CA PHE A 8 -2.99 1.33 9.64
C PHE A 8 -3.85 1.55 10.89
N VAL A 9 -4.58 0.53 11.36
CA VAL A 9 -5.40 0.66 12.59
C VAL A 9 -4.53 1.00 13.81
N GLN A 10 -3.31 0.46 13.90
CA GLN A 10 -2.38 0.82 14.97
C GLN A 10 -1.91 2.27 14.86
N LEU A 11 -1.54 2.72 13.66
CA LEU A 11 -1.17 4.12 13.40
C LEU A 11 -2.33 5.08 13.72
N ALA A 12 -3.54 4.78 13.24
CA ALA A 12 -4.73 5.59 13.47
C ALA A 12 -5.04 5.73 14.96
N ARG A 13 -4.85 4.68 15.76
CA ARG A 13 -4.99 4.74 17.23
C ARG A 13 -4.00 5.68 17.89
N GLN A 14 -2.77 5.78 17.38
CA GLN A 14 -1.76 6.71 17.90
C GLN A 14 -2.09 8.17 17.56
N MET A 15 -2.69 8.39 16.39
CA MET A 15 -3.07 9.74 15.93
C MET A 15 -4.42 10.19 16.49
N LYS A 16 -5.26 9.26 16.97
CA LYS A 16 -6.55 9.56 17.56
C LYS A 16 -6.39 10.61 18.66
N HIS A 17 -7.23 11.64 18.64
CA HIS A 17 -7.21 12.78 19.56
C HIS A 17 -6.03 13.75 19.39
N SER A 18 -5.26 13.64 18.30
CA SER A 18 -4.26 14.66 17.94
C SER A 18 -4.92 15.83 17.20
N PRO A 19 -4.34 17.05 17.30
CA PRO A 19 -4.74 18.18 16.47
C PRO A 19 -4.62 17.87 14.97
N ASP A 20 -5.48 18.47 14.15
CA ASP A 20 -5.57 18.20 12.71
C ASP A 20 -4.23 18.30 11.97
N GLY A 21 -3.41 19.33 12.24
CA GLY A 21 -2.10 19.48 11.61
C GLY A 21 -1.13 18.34 11.95
N ILE A 22 -1.20 17.81 13.16
CA ILE A 22 -0.40 16.65 13.60
C ILE A 22 -0.96 15.38 12.97
N THR A 23 -2.28 15.24 12.93
CA THR A 23 -2.97 14.10 12.33
C THR A 23 -2.64 13.97 10.84
N ALA A 24 -2.72 15.07 10.07
CA ALA A 24 -2.39 15.10 8.65
C ALA A 24 -0.96 14.61 8.36
N ALA A 25 0.00 15.20 9.08
CA ALA A 25 1.42 14.89 8.91
C ALA A 25 1.74 13.46 9.39
N GLY A 26 1.17 13.05 10.51
CA GLY A 26 1.36 11.74 11.10
C GLY A 26 0.77 10.61 10.25
N LEU A 27 -0.44 10.78 9.72
CA LEU A 27 -1.06 9.81 8.82
C LEU A 27 -0.30 9.70 7.50
N THR A 28 0.06 10.82 6.89
CA THR A 28 0.83 10.83 5.63
C THR A 28 2.19 10.15 5.83
N LYS A 29 3.01 10.65 6.75
CA LYS A 29 4.36 10.11 6.98
C LYS A 29 4.33 8.66 7.48
N GLY A 30 3.38 8.34 8.36
CA GLY A 30 3.22 6.99 8.91
C GLY A 30 2.82 5.98 7.85
N MET A 31 1.86 6.32 6.99
CA MET A 31 1.41 5.43 5.92
C MET A 31 2.45 5.30 4.81
N THR A 32 3.11 6.39 4.38
CA THR A 32 4.23 6.32 3.43
C THR A 32 5.31 5.38 3.94
N LYS A 33 5.79 5.58 5.18
CA LYS A 33 6.81 4.72 5.79
C LYS A 33 6.36 3.26 5.88
N LEU A 34 5.07 3.02 6.15
CA LEU A 34 4.51 1.68 6.20
C LEU A 34 4.54 1.03 4.81
N LEU A 35 4.04 1.71 3.78
CA LEU A 35 3.96 1.18 2.41
C LEU A 35 5.37 0.98 1.81
N ASP A 36 6.30 1.90 2.06
CA ASP A 36 7.71 1.79 1.65
C ASP A 36 8.38 0.52 2.18
N ARG A 37 8.02 0.07 3.39
CA ARG A 37 8.54 -1.21 3.92
C ARG A 37 8.08 -2.40 3.08
N PHE A 38 6.85 -2.38 2.58
CA PHE A 38 6.37 -3.44 1.70
C PHE A 38 7.01 -3.36 0.30
N VAL A 39 7.24 -2.16 -0.22
CA VAL A 39 8.03 -1.97 -1.46
C VAL A 39 9.44 -2.51 -1.29
N ALA A 40 10.14 -2.12 -0.20
CA ALA A 40 11.49 -2.57 0.10
C ALA A 40 11.59 -4.10 0.28
N SER A 41 10.55 -4.74 0.80
CA SER A 41 10.47 -6.20 0.90
C SER A 41 10.16 -6.92 -0.42
N GLY A 42 9.92 -6.18 -1.51
CA GLY A 42 9.48 -6.73 -2.78
C GLY A 42 8.05 -7.29 -2.76
N ALA A 43 7.24 -6.90 -1.77
CA ALA A 43 5.83 -7.30 -1.64
C ALA A 43 4.87 -6.37 -2.40
N LEU A 44 5.28 -5.12 -2.63
CA LEU A 44 4.64 -4.19 -3.56
C LEU A 44 5.64 -3.87 -4.68
N VAL A 45 5.18 -3.86 -5.92
CA VAL A 45 6.00 -3.65 -7.12
C VAL A 45 5.32 -2.67 -8.07
N ALA A 46 6.08 -2.12 -9.01
CA ALA A 46 5.48 -1.31 -10.07
C ALA A 46 4.41 -2.10 -10.84
N PRO A 47 3.31 -1.46 -11.26
CA PRO A 47 2.31 -2.08 -12.12
C PRO A 47 2.91 -2.66 -13.41
N ARG A 48 2.27 -3.70 -13.95
CA ARG A 48 2.72 -4.38 -15.18
C ARG A 48 2.36 -3.62 -16.45
N ASP A 49 1.33 -2.78 -16.38
CA ASP A 49 0.86 -1.91 -17.46
C ASP A 49 0.99 -0.44 -17.00
N PRO A 50 2.15 0.19 -17.22
CA PRO A 50 2.39 1.55 -16.75
C PRO A 50 1.49 2.61 -17.41
N ASP A 51 1.01 2.36 -18.63
CA ASP A 51 0.19 3.31 -19.39
C ASP A 51 -1.23 3.40 -18.81
N ALA A 52 -1.75 2.29 -18.29
CA ALA A 52 -3.08 2.25 -17.66
C ALA A 52 -3.05 2.49 -16.14
N ASP A 53 -2.07 1.91 -15.43
CA ASP A 53 -2.06 1.82 -13.96
C ASP A 53 -1.02 2.73 -13.30
N GLY A 54 -0.19 3.42 -14.08
CA GLY A 54 0.91 4.26 -13.60
C GLY A 54 2.17 3.48 -13.23
N THR A 55 3.19 4.20 -12.76
CA THR A 55 4.53 3.63 -12.48
C THR A 55 4.78 3.34 -11.00
N GLU A 56 3.98 3.91 -10.10
CA GLU A 56 4.22 3.83 -8.66
C GLU A 56 3.70 2.51 -8.08
N PRO A 57 4.47 1.84 -7.20
CA PRO A 57 4.03 0.61 -6.53
C PRO A 57 2.78 0.78 -5.65
N TYR A 58 2.52 2.01 -5.21
CA TYR A 58 1.32 2.41 -4.49
C TYR A 58 1.00 3.88 -4.70
N VAL A 59 -0.27 4.24 -4.51
CA VAL A 59 -0.75 5.62 -4.44
C VAL A 59 -1.43 5.81 -3.09
N LEU A 60 -1.02 6.85 -2.35
CA LEU A 60 -1.57 7.19 -1.04
C LEU A 60 -2.25 8.56 -1.12
N LYS A 61 -3.49 8.63 -0.66
CA LYS A 61 -4.24 9.87 -0.49
C LYS A 61 -4.73 9.99 0.95
N VAL A 62 -4.35 11.07 1.62
CA VAL A 62 -4.84 11.44 2.95
C VAL A 62 -5.65 12.71 2.80
N THR A 63 -6.89 12.71 3.27
CA THR A 63 -7.80 13.85 3.11
C THR A 63 -8.64 14.01 4.38
N GLN A 64 -8.80 15.24 4.86
CA GLN A 64 -9.80 15.55 5.87
C GLN A 64 -11.15 15.63 5.15
N ALA A 65 -11.94 14.55 5.24
CA ALA A 65 -13.19 14.44 4.50
C ALA A 65 -14.27 15.33 5.11
N GLU A 66 -14.31 15.41 6.44
CA GLU A 66 -15.25 16.22 7.23
C GLU A 66 -14.54 16.72 8.50
N PHE A 67 -15.18 17.61 9.26
CA PHE A 67 -14.69 17.99 10.59
C PHE A 67 -14.52 16.74 11.47
N ASP A 68 -13.36 16.61 12.12
CA ASP A 68 -12.95 15.45 12.91
C ASP A 68 -12.87 14.09 12.16
N LYS A 69 -13.02 14.07 10.83
CA LYS A 69 -13.00 12.84 10.02
C LYS A 69 -11.87 12.87 8.98
N TRP A 70 -10.92 11.97 9.18
CA TRP A 70 -9.80 11.76 8.27
C TRP A 70 -10.01 10.48 7.44
N GLU A 71 -9.96 10.63 6.13
CA GLU A 71 -9.99 9.52 5.17
C GLU A 71 -8.58 9.25 4.65
N VAL A 72 -8.20 7.98 4.64
CA VAL A 72 -6.92 7.51 4.12
C VAL A 72 -7.21 6.42 3.10
N VAL A 73 -6.93 6.71 1.84
CA VAL A 73 -7.09 5.77 0.72
C VAL A 73 -5.70 5.37 0.24
N TRP A 74 -5.46 4.06 0.16
CA TRP A 74 -4.25 3.51 -0.45
C TRP A 74 -4.62 2.51 -1.53
N ALA A 75 -4.09 2.73 -2.74
CA ALA A 75 -4.06 1.76 -3.81
C ALA A 75 -2.65 1.19 -3.89
N CYS A 76 -2.48 -0.11 -4.10
CA CYS A 76 -1.16 -0.72 -4.17
C CYS A 76 -1.16 -1.92 -5.13
N CYS A 77 -0.03 -2.15 -5.79
CA CYS A 77 0.18 -3.28 -6.68
C CYS A 77 0.98 -4.38 -5.94
N PRO A 78 0.31 -5.40 -5.36
CA PRO A 78 1.01 -6.49 -4.70
C PRO A 78 1.74 -7.36 -5.72
N THR A 79 2.93 -7.82 -5.35
CA THR A 79 3.73 -8.71 -6.19
C THR A 79 2.91 -9.92 -6.62
N GLY A 80 2.86 -10.11 -7.94
CA GLY A 80 2.09 -11.18 -8.54
C GLY A 80 2.60 -12.54 -8.08
N VAL A 81 1.72 -13.30 -7.44
CA VAL A 81 1.93 -14.74 -7.19
C VAL A 81 1.87 -15.47 -8.54
N ALA A 82 2.67 -16.52 -8.73
CA ALA A 82 2.56 -17.36 -9.92
C ALA A 82 1.20 -18.07 -9.94
N ARG A 83 0.22 -17.51 -10.65
CA ARG A 83 -1.16 -18.04 -10.73
C ARG A 83 -1.33 -19.09 -11.82
N ARG A 84 -0.41 -19.16 -12.78
CA ARG A 84 -0.42 -20.11 -13.90
C ARG A 84 0.99 -20.66 -14.06
N ILE A 85 1.15 -21.94 -13.78
CA ILE A 85 2.43 -22.66 -13.88
C ILE A 85 2.19 -23.82 -14.83
N GLN A 86 3.05 -23.98 -15.85
CA GLN A 86 2.97 -25.06 -16.82
C GLN A 86 4.27 -25.85 -16.81
N GLY A 87 4.16 -27.18 -16.68
CA GLY A 87 5.26 -28.10 -16.92
C GLY A 87 5.10 -28.76 -18.29
N VAL A 88 6.17 -28.83 -19.07
CA VAL A 88 6.21 -29.52 -20.37
C VAL A 88 7.29 -30.60 -20.30
N PRO A 89 6.93 -31.89 -20.14
CA PRO A 89 7.91 -32.97 -20.14
C PRO A 89 8.44 -33.22 -21.56
N LEU A 90 9.75 -33.42 -21.68
CA LEU A 90 10.45 -33.71 -22.94
C LEU A 90 11.36 -34.93 -22.75
N LEU A 91 11.45 -35.76 -23.79
CA LEU A 91 12.44 -36.84 -23.87
C LEU A 91 13.82 -36.24 -24.17
N ILE A 92 14.82 -36.64 -23.40
CA ILE A 92 16.23 -36.37 -23.72
C ILE A 92 16.54 -37.12 -25.04
N LYS A 93 17.18 -36.45 -26.00
CA LYS A 93 17.69 -37.07 -27.23
C LYS A 93 19.11 -37.56 -27.04
#